data_AF-A0A178GX08-F1
#
_entry.id   AF-A0A178GX08-F1
#
_cell.length_a   1.000
_cell.length_b   1.000
_cell.length_c   1.000
_cell.angle_alpha   90.00
_cell.angle_beta   90.00
_cell.angle_gamma   90.00
#
_symmetry.space_group_name_H-M   'P 1'
#
loop_
_entity.id
_entity.type
_entity.pdbx_description
1 polymer ?
#
loop_
_entity_poly.entity_id
_entity_poly.type
_entity_poly.pdbx_seq_one_letter_code
_entity_poly.pdbx_strand_id
1 'polypeptide(L)'
;MTDRGTEYCGKPENHAYQLYLGIENIDHSRTKANSPQTNGICERFHKTMQDECYNIIFRKKIYNSLEDLQIDVDHWLRSYNESRPHSGKYCYGKTPMQTFLDSKHIAFQKNISNIKTETDISFNFVDSSVS
;
A
#
# COMPACT_ATOMS: atom_id res chain seq x y z
N MET A 1 -1.23 -2.33 -6.26
CA MET A 1 -0.16 -2.43 -7.27
C MET A 1 0.48 -3.79 -7.16
N THR A 2 0.73 -4.48 -8.27
CA THR A 2 1.43 -5.78 -8.28
C THR A 2 2.50 -5.79 -9.37
N ASP A 3 3.31 -6.83 -9.39
CA ASP A 3 4.13 -7.12 -10.57
C ASP A 3 3.27 -7.62 -11.75
N ARG A 4 3.95 -8.07 -12.80
CA ARG A 4 3.35 -8.57 -14.04
C ARG A 4 3.21 -10.10 -14.06
N GLY A 5 3.28 -10.74 -12.90
CA GLY A 5 3.04 -12.17 -12.72
C GLY A 5 1.69 -12.58 -13.31
N THR A 6 1.64 -13.78 -13.86
CA THR A 6 0.44 -14.31 -14.53
C THR A 6 -0.74 -14.49 -13.58
N GLU A 7 -0.49 -14.59 -12.27
CA GLU A 7 -1.48 -14.64 -11.20
C GLU A 7 -2.19 -13.30 -10.97
N TYR A 8 -1.58 -12.17 -11.37
CA TYR A 8 -2.17 -10.84 -11.27
C TYR A 8 -2.57 -10.27 -12.64
N CYS A 9 -2.06 -10.85 -13.72
CA CYS A 9 -2.21 -10.33 -15.08
C CYS A 9 -2.74 -11.41 -16.03
N GLY A 10 -3.99 -11.25 -16.46
CA GLY A 10 -4.61 -12.07 -17.52
C GLY A 10 -5.57 -11.27 -18.37
N LYS A 11 -6.38 -11.96 -19.17
CA LYS A 11 -7.48 -11.33 -19.93
C LYS A 11 -8.61 -10.97 -18.95
N PRO A 12 -9.06 -9.70 -18.88
CA PRO A 12 -10.07 -9.26 -17.91
C PRO A 12 -11.33 -10.13 -17.89
N GLU A 13 -11.77 -10.56 -19.07
CA GLU A 13 -12.92 -11.45 -19.31
C GLU A 13 -12.87 -12.80 -18.57
N ASN A 14 -11.68 -13.33 -18.28
CA ASN A 14 -11.52 -14.70 -17.77
C ASN A 14 -10.55 -14.80 -16.57
N HIS A 15 -10.06 -13.66 -16.07
CA HIS A 15 -9.04 -13.64 -15.03
C HIS A 15 -9.64 -13.21 -13.69
N ALA A 16 -9.82 -14.17 -12.77
CA ALA A 16 -10.52 -13.99 -11.50
C ALA A 16 -10.02 -12.76 -10.71
N TYR A 17 -8.70 -12.54 -10.64
CA TYR A 17 -8.15 -11.37 -9.95
C TYR A 17 -8.57 -10.04 -10.62
N GLN A 18 -8.58 -9.95 -11.95
CA GLN A 18 -8.97 -8.71 -12.64
C GLN A 18 -10.48 -8.48 -12.59
N LEU A 19 -11.27 -9.55 -12.66
CA LEU A 19 -12.72 -9.48 -12.45
C LEU A 19 -13.04 -8.95 -11.05
N TYR A 20 -12.37 -9.48 -10.02
CA TYR A 20 -12.53 -9.02 -8.64
C TYR A 20 -12.21 -7.53 -8.49
N LEU A 21 -11.07 -7.07 -9.02
CA LEU A 21 -10.72 -5.65 -8.96
C LEU A 21 -11.74 -4.76 -9.70
N GLY A 22 -12.29 -5.24 -10.82
CA GLY A 22 -13.36 -4.54 -11.54
C GLY A 22 -14.66 -4.42 -10.74
N ILE A 23 -15.07 -5.49 -10.06
CA ILE A 23 -16.27 -5.51 -9.20
C ILE A 23 -16.10 -4.56 -8.01
N GLU A 24 -14.93 -4.57 -7.38
CA GLU A 24 -14.61 -3.73 -6.22
C GLU A 24 -14.22 -2.29 -6.60
N ASN A 25 -14.26 -1.95 -7.90
CA ASN A 25 -13.87 -0.64 -8.43
C ASN A 25 -12.46 -0.20 -7.98
N ILE A 26 -11.49 -1.12 -8.08
CA ILE A 26 -10.09 -0.92 -7.71
C ILE A 26 -9.22 -0.82 -8.97
N ASP A 27 -8.58 0.32 -9.17
CA ASP A 27 -7.64 0.51 -10.27
C ASP A 27 -6.35 -0.30 -10.09
N HIS A 28 -6.09 -1.23 -11.01
CA HIS A 28 -4.88 -2.06 -10.96
C HIS A 28 -3.67 -1.39 -11.60
N SER A 29 -2.80 -0.83 -10.76
CA SER A 29 -1.47 -0.37 -11.20
C SER A 29 -0.46 -1.53 -11.22
N ARG A 30 0.35 -1.62 -12.27
CA ARG A 30 1.42 -2.62 -12.41
C ARG A 30 2.79 -1.97 -12.30
N THR A 31 3.77 -2.69 -11.75
CA THR A 31 5.15 -2.20 -11.74
C THR A 31 5.63 -1.97 -13.17
N LYS A 32 6.29 -0.82 -13.39
CA LYS A 32 6.93 -0.53 -14.68
C LYS A 32 8.24 -1.31 -14.74
N ALA A 33 8.57 -1.85 -15.91
CA ALA A 33 9.88 -2.47 -16.13
C ALA A 33 10.99 -1.50 -15.71
N ASN A 34 11.98 -1.99 -14.97
CA ASN A 34 13.10 -1.22 -14.44
C ASN A 34 12.72 -0.06 -13.49
N SER A 35 11.62 -0.18 -12.73
CA SER A 35 11.26 0.78 -11.67
C SER A 35 11.38 0.17 -10.26
N PRO A 36 12.61 0.09 -9.72
CA PRO A 36 12.87 -0.52 -8.41
C PRO A 36 12.21 0.25 -7.26
N GLN A 37 11.91 1.54 -7.42
CA GLN A 37 11.34 2.35 -6.33
C GLN A 37 9.91 1.92 -5.97
N THR A 38 9.11 1.46 -6.93
CA THR A 38 7.71 1.10 -6.67
C THR A 38 7.55 -0.17 -5.83
N ASN A 39 8.47 -1.13 -5.93
CA ASN A 39 8.38 -2.39 -5.18
C ASN A 39 9.27 -2.43 -3.93
N GLY A 40 10.23 -1.50 -3.79
CA GLY A 40 11.22 -1.54 -2.73
C GLY A 40 10.65 -1.50 -1.30
N ILE A 41 9.45 -0.95 -1.10
CA ILE A 41 8.77 -0.99 0.20
C ILE A 41 8.32 -2.42 0.53
N CYS A 42 7.66 -3.09 -0.42
CA CYS A 42 7.19 -4.46 -0.26
C CYS A 42 8.37 -5.44 -0.11
N GLU A 43 9.39 -5.30 -0.94
CA GLU A 43 10.61 -6.11 -0.87
C GLU A 43 11.32 -5.96 0.49
N ARG A 44 11.46 -4.72 0.98
CA ARG A 44 12.05 -4.47 2.32
C ARG A 44 11.20 -5.08 3.42
N PHE A 45 9.88 -4.96 3.35
CA PHE A 45 8.97 -5.57 4.31
C PHE A 45 9.14 -7.10 4.32
N HIS A 46 9.11 -7.75 3.16
CA HIS A 46 9.29 -9.20 3.05
C HIS A 46 10.64 -9.66 3.60
N LYS A 47 11.73 -8.94 3.32
CA LYS A 47 13.03 -9.23 3.91
C LYS A 47 13.00 -9.14 5.44
N THR A 48 12.40 -8.07 5.98
CA THR A 48 12.25 -7.93 7.44
C THR A 48 11.41 -9.05 8.05
N MET A 49 10.31 -9.45 7.39
CA MET A 49 9.49 -10.57 7.84
C MET A 49 10.26 -11.89 7.80
N GLN A 50 11.05 -12.15 6.75
CA GLN A 50 11.90 -13.32 6.68
C GLN A 50 12.94 -13.34 7.81
N ASP A 51 13.69 -12.26 7.98
CA ASP A 51 14.83 -12.18 8.90
C ASP A 51 14.39 -12.15 10.37
N GLU A 52 13.32 -11.42 10.69
CA GLU A 52 12.90 -11.14 12.06
C GLU A 52 11.66 -11.93 12.51
N CYS A 53 10.86 -12.49 11.60
CA CYS A 53 9.72 -13.36 11.93
C CYS A 53 10.07 -14.84 11.66
N TYR A 54 10.04 -15.23 10.39
CA TYR A 54 10.08 -16.64 9.98
C TYR A 54 11.33 -17.37 10.46
N ASN A 55 12.49 -16.76 10.26
CA ASN A 55 13.77 -17.30 10.71
C ASN A 55 13.81 -17.54 12.22
N ILE A 56 13.09 -16.74 13.02
CA ILE A 56 13.06 -16.89 14.48
C ILE A 56 12.04 -17.96 14.89
N ILE A 57 10.81 -17.87 14.39
CA ILE A 57 9.73 -18.76 14.84
C ILE A 57 9.97 -20.21 14.41
N PHE A 58 10.50 -20.44 13.20
CA PHE A 58 10.81 -21.80 12.73
C PHE A 58 12.00 -22.45 13.45
N ARG A 59 12.86 -21.67 14.12
CA ARG A 59 13.90 -22.23 15.01
C ARG A 59 13.36 -22.59 16.40
N LYS A 60 12.24 -21.99 16.80
CA LYS A 60 11.69 -22.12 18.17
C LYS A 60 10.55 -23.12 18.27
N LYS A 61 9.77 -23.30 17.21
CA LYS A 61 8.52 -24.07 17.22
C LYS A 61 8.38 -24.85 15.92
N ILE A 62 8.00 -26.12 16.05
CA ILE A 62 7.53 -26.95 14.93
C ILE A 62 6.02 -26.76 14.83
N TYR A 63 5.53 -26.46 13.64
CA TYR A 63 4.12 -26.22 13.38
C TYR A 63 3.49 -27.44 12.73
N ASN A 64 2.30 -27.83 13.19
CA ASN A 64 1.55 -28.98 12.67
C ASN A 64 0.35 -28.56 11.81
N SER A 65 0.03 -27.26 11.78
CA SER A 65 -1.07 -26.67 11.01
C SER A 65 -0.67 -25.28 10.52
N LEU A 66 -1.36 -24.79 9.49
CA LEU A 66 -1.16 -23.43 8.99
C LEU A 66 -1.74 -22.41 9.97
N GLU A 67 -2.82 -22.77 10.64
CA GLU A 67 -3.51 -21.95 11.65
C GLU A 67 -2.59 -21.63 12.83
N ASP A 68 -1.83 -22.62 13.30
CA ASP A 68 -0.86 -22.42 14.38
C ASP A 68 0.27 -21.46 13.99
N LEU A 69 0.70 -21.51 12.72
CA LEU A 69 1.68 -20.58 12.15
C LEU A 69 1.10 -19.17 12.01
N GLN A 70 -0.15 -19.08 11.54
CA GLN A 70 -0.85 -17.82 11.34
C GLN A 70 -0.94 -17.01 12.65
N ILE A 71 -1.23 -17.67 13.79
CA ILE A 71 -1.29 -17.00 15.10
C ILE A 71 0.03 -16.29 15.44
N ASP A 72 1.17 -16.95 15.25
CA ASP A 72 2.47 -16.38 15.59
C ASP A 72 2.89 -15.28 14.59
N VAL A 73 2.54 -15.44 13.32
CA VAL A 73 2.72 -14.42 12.28
C VAL A 73 1.87 -13.19 12.58
N ASP A 74 0.61 -13.35 12.96
CA ASP A 74 -0.31 -12.26 13.30
C ASP A 74 0.18 -11.46 14.51
N HIS A 75 0.69 -12.15 15.54
CA HIS A 75 1.32 -11.51 16.70
C HIS A 75 2.53 -10.69 16.30
N TRP A 76 3.40 -11.24 15.45
CA TRP A 76 4.56 -10.51 14.95
C TRP A 76 4.14 -9.29 14.11
N LEU A 77 3.14 -9.44 13.24
CA LEU A 77 2.64 -8.39 12.37
C LEU A 77 2.02 -7.24 13.16
N ARG A 78 1.27 -7.55 14.23
CA ARG A 78 0.74 -6.55 15.17
C ARG A 78 1.87 -5.75 15.81
N SER A 79 2.89 -6.44 16.33
CA SER A 79 4.05 -5.78 16.94
C SER A 79 4.81 -4.89 15.93
N TYR A 80 5.00 -5.39 14.70
CA TYR A 80 5.61 -4.62 13.61
C TYR A 80 4.84 -3.32 13.32
N ASN A 81 3.51 -3.42 13.21
CA ASN A 81 2.67 -2.27 12.83
C ASN A 81 2.43 -1.28 13.98
N GLU A 82 2.35 -1.75 15.23
CA GLU A 82 1.87 -0.94 16.35
C GLU A 82 2.96 -0.57 17.36
N SER A 83 4.04 -1.34 17.46
CA SER A 83 5.07 -1.13 18.48
C SER A 83 6.40 -0.63 17.92
N ARG A 84 6.74 -0.95 16.67
CA ARG A 84 8.04 -0.62 16.08
C ARG A 84 8.04 0.77 15.45
N PRO A 85 8.86 1.73 15.91
CA PRO A 85 9.06 2.99 15.20
C PRO A 85 9.98 2.80 13.99
N HIS A 86 9.65 3.45 12.87
CA HIS A 86 10.46 3.41 11.65
C HIS A 86 11.00 4.80 11.30
N SER A 87 12.31 4.92 11.19
CA SER A 87 12.97 6.16 10.73
C SER A 87 12.94 6.33 9.20
N GLY A 88 12.16 5.51 8.49
CA GLY A 88 12.00 5.61 7.04
C GLY A 88 11.39 6.95 6.63
N LYS A 89 11.65 7.35 5.38
CA LYS A 89 11.29 8.66 4.79
C LYS A 89 9.86 9.11 5.08
N TYR A 90 8.91 8.19 5.21
CA TYR A 90 7.49 8.49 5.38
C TYR A 90 6.96 8.28 6.80
N CYS A 91 7.72 7.59 7.66
CA CYS A 91 7.28 7.27 9.02
C CYS A 91 7.85 8.24 10.06
N TYR A 92 9.03 8.84 9.82
CA TYR A 92 9.62 9.87 10.69
C TYR A 92 9.70 9.47 12.18
N GLY A 93 10.03 8.21 12.47
CA GLY A 93 10.11 7.69 13.83
C GLY A 93 8.77 7.24 14.42
N LYS A 94 7.67 7.34 13.67
CA LYS A 94 6.37 6.77 14.05
C LYS A 94 6.27 5.29 13.66
N THR A 95 5.28 4.62 14.23
CA THR A 95 4.93 3.24 13.86
C THR A 95 4.16 3.22 12.53
N PRO A 96 4.18 2.12 11.76
CA PRO A 96 3.46 2.03 10.50
C PRO A 96 1.97 2.33 10.68
N MET A 97 1.35 1.85 11.76
CA MET A 97 -0.05 2.11 12.06
C MET A 97 -0.30 3.60 12.33
N GLN A 98 0.56 4.27 13.11
CA GLN A 98 0.41 5.69 13.36
C GLN A 98 0.55 6.51 12.07
N THR A 99 1.56 6.20 11.24
CA THR A 99 1.72 6.85 9.93
C THR A 99 0.50 6.64 9.02
N PHE A 100 -0.07 5.44 9.02
CA PHE A 100 -1.28 5.14 8.26
C PHE A 100 -2.48 5.98 8.71
N LEU A 101 -2.74 6.04 10.02
CA LEU A 101 -3.84 6.82 10.58
C LEU A 101 -3.65 8.32 10.31
N ASP A 102 -2.44 8.84 10.54
CA ASP A 102 -2.11 10.25 10.33
C ASP A 102 -2.28 10.65 8.86
N SER A 103 -1.93 9.78 7.91
CA SER A 103 -2.01 10.05 6.47
C SER A 103 -3.36 9.73 5.82
N LYS A 104 -4.29 9.11 6.57
CA LYS A 104 -5.60 8.69 6.04
C LYS A 104 -6.38 9.83 5.36
N HIS A 105 -6.33 11.03 5.93
CA HIS A 105 -6.99 12.21 5.37
C HIS A 105 -6.44 12.60 3.99
N ILE A 106 -5.13 12.41 3.75
CA ILE A 106 -4.48 12.71 2.48
C ILE A 106 -5.05 11.82 1.37
N ALA A 107 -5.28 10.54 1.67
CA ALA A 107 -5.87 9.60 0.72
C ALA A 107 -7.30 10.00 0.34
N PHE A 108 -8.11 10.44 1.31
CA PHE A 108 -9.47 10.91 1.04
C PHE A 108 -9.51 12.21 0.22
N GLN A 109 -8.60 13.15 0.50
CA GLN A 109 -8.51 14.42 -0.26
C GLN A 109 -8.08 14.20 -1.71
N LYS A 110 -7.21 13.21 -1.96
CA LYS A 110 -6.72 12.88 -3.31
C LYS A 110 -7.62 11.94 -4.09
N ASN A 111 -8.77 11.54 -3.55
CA ASN A 111 -9.70 10.67 -4.25
C ASN A 111 -10.32 11.46 -5.42
N ILE A 112 -10.09 10.99 -6.65
CA ILE A 112 -10.42 11.71 -7.90
C ILE A 112 -11.92 12.02 -8.02
N SER A 113 -12.77 11.20 -7.40
CA SER A 113 -14.22 11.44 -7.31
C SER A 113 -14.59 12.69 -6.49
N ASN A 114 -13.76 13.13 -5.54
CA ASN A 114 -13.98 14.35 -4.75
C ASN A 114 -13.39 15.62 -5.40
N ILE A 115 -12.39 15.46 -6.28
CA ILE A 115 -11.69 16.59 -6.94
C ILE A 115 -12.62 17.38 -7.87
N LYS A 116 -13.69 16.75 -8.39
CA LYS A 116 -14.67 17.41 -9.28
C LYS A 116 -15.60 18.41 -8.58
N THR A 117 -15.50 18.60 -7.27
CA THR A 117 -16.33 19.57 -6.52
C THR A 117 -15.69 20.96 -6.42
N GLU A 118 -14.43 21.13 -6.82
CA GLU A 118 -13.81 22.46 -6.99
C GLU A 118 -13.95 22.91 -8.45
N THR A 119 -15.19 23.13 -8.90
CA THR A 119 -15.42 23.91 -10.12
C THR A 119 -15.21 25.39 -9.84
N ASP A 120 -14.16 25.93 -10.45
CA ASP A 120 -14.02 27.31 -10.92
C ASP A 120 -14.22 28.45 -9.90
N ILE A 121 -13.21 28.68 -9.05
CA ILE A 121 -12.98 30.06 -8.56
C ILE A 121 -12.37 30.84 -9.73
N SER A 122 -13.27 31.44 -10.51
CA SER A 122 -13.10 32.66 -11.31
C SER A 122 -11.68 33.24 -11.34
N PHE A 123 -10.93 32.92 -12.40
CA PHE A 123 -9.81 33.74 -12.83
C PHE A 123 -10.41 35.06 -13.36
N ASN A 124 -10.58 36.05 -12.46
CA ASN A 124 -10.91 37.41 -12.86
C ASN A 124 -9.71 37.96 -13.64
N PHE A 125 -9.82 37.91 -14.96
CA PHE A 125 -8.98 38.69 -15.87
C PHE A 125 -9.29 40.17 -15.55
N VAL A 126 -8.41 40.83 -14.81
CA VAL A 126 -8.39 42.29 -14.77
C VAL A 126 -7.86 42.72 -16.13
N ASP A 127 -8.78 42.95 -17.06
CA ASP A 127 -8.52 43.87 -18.16
C ASP A 127 -8.64 45.29 -17.60
N SER A 128 -7.53 45.99 -17.55
CA SER A 128 -7.52 47.45 -17.46
C SER A 128 -6.39 47.95 -18.34
N SER A 129 -6.67 47.88 -19.64
CA SER A 129 -6.10 48.81 -20.59
C SER A 129 -7.03 50.03 -20.71
N VAL A 130 -6.41 51.22 -20.63
CA VAL A 130 -6.92 52.57 -20.99
C VAL A 130 -7.86 53.23 -19.96
N SER A 131 -7.45 54.28 -19.25
CA SER A 131 -7.11 55.61 -19.79
C SER A 131 -6.08 56.35 -18.94
#